data_AF-A0AAV1IEF3-F1
#
_entry.id   AF-A0AAV1IEF3-F1
#
_cell.length_a   1.000
_cell.length_b   1.000
_cell.length_c   1.000
_cell.angle_alpha   90.00
_cell.angle_beta   90.00
_cell.angle_gamma   90.00
#
_symmetry.space_group_name_H-M   'P 1'
#
loop_
_entity.id
_entity.type
_entity.pdbx_description
1 polymer ?
#
loop_
_entity_poly.entity_id
_entity_poly.type
_entity_poly.pdbx_seq_one_letter_code
_entity_poly.pdbx_strand_id
1 'polypeptide(L)'
;MAPVCAMELCDQGLLSHNSYSGHPRRVVRRGRRKCAPFSARAAIGDATEGPNNAGNPALQESLVSMVRLQIGQEKVKESVEVERQKLQELADEAKEEVDRLSQLTKDRSTLAFGSAIADINQQADEYEEVLRRSRAKMEAASQELRDWELQTARARNEGTFFKGLFKADVLQPPSDESRATYEQEPLPETAPARYSVAQRQAKDSALKQSSGVLKYSFSFLSLVLLGGALGDVLGGSATISLDGRNTLLGLFLAYAALKASEYNSGS
;
A
#
# COMPACT_ATOMS: atom_id res chain seq x y z
N MET A 1 -36.72 -21.18 -39.14
CA MET A 1 -37.54 -20.16 -38.46
C MET A 1 -36.74 -19.62 -37.28
N ALA A 2 -36.51 -18.31 -37.32
CA ALA A 2 -35.97 -17.40 -36.30
C ALA A 2 -34.55 -17.66 -35.70
N PRO A 3 -33.64 -16.65 -35.78
CA PRO A 3 -32.30 -16.66 -35.20
C PRO A 3 -32.27 -16.12 -33.76
N VAL A 4 -31.33 -16.60 -32.95
CA VAL A 4 -31.07 -16.13 -31.58
C VAL A 4 -30.01 -15.02 -31.59
N CYS A 5 -30.29 -14.02 -30.78
CA CYS A 5 -29.73 -12.68 -30.76
C CYS A 5 -28.23 -12.60 -30.48
N ALA A 6 -27.59 -11.66 -31.17
CA ALA A 6 -26.30 -11.10 -30.83
C ALA A 6 -26.37 -10.40 -29.47
N MET A 7 -25.49 -10.79 -28.55
CA MET A 7 -25.21 -10.04 -27.33
C MET A 7 -24.02 -9.12 -27.61
N GLU A 8 -24.37 -7.88 -27.91
CA GLU A 8 -23.51 -6.71 -27.93
C GLU A 8 -23.49 -6.16 -26.50
N LEU A 9 -22.36 -6.26 -25.80
CA LEU A 9 -22.19 -5.68 -24.46
C LEU A 9 -20.81 -5.04 -24.33
N CYS A 10 -20.84 -3.73 -24.56
CA CYS A 10 -20.17 -2.67 -23.81
C CYS A 10 -18.71 -2.85 -23.43
N ASP A 11 -17.88 -2.39 -24.36
CA ASP A 11 -16.66 -1.63 -24.14
C ASP A 11 -16.91 -0.52 -23.08
N GLN A 12 -16.39 -0.70 -21.85
CA GLN A 12 -16.33 0.35 -20.85
C GLN A 12 -14.93 0.92 -20.79
N GLY A 13 -14.85 2.16 -21.28
CA GLY A 13 -13.65 2.95 -21.39
C GLY A 13 -12.98 3.19 -20.04
N LEU A 14 -11.71 2.80 -20.00
CA LEU A 14 -10.67 3.33 -19.13
C LEU A 14 -10.48 4.83 -19.39
N LEU A 15 -11.23 5.68 -18.67
CA LEU A 15 -10.90 7.09 -18.56
C LEU A 15 -10.04 7.33 -17.32
N SER A 16 -8.75 7.30 -17.62
CA SER A 16 -7.63 7.84 -16.87
C SER A 16 -7.95 9.20 -16.23
N HIS A 17 -8.08 9.22 -14.90
CA HIS A 17 -7.99 10.42 -14.10
C HIS A 17 -6.72 10.34 -13.24
N ASN A 18 -5.65 11.00 -13.70
CA ASN A 18 -4.75 11.66 -12.76
C ASN A 18 -4.07 12.84 -13.45
N SER A 19 -4.78 13.97 -13.39
CA SER A 19 -4.24 15.27 -13.76
C SER A 19 -3.07 15.61 -12.85
N TYR A 20 -1.87 15.52 -13.41
CA TYR A 20 -0.63 16.01 -12.84
C TYR A 20 -0.80 17.45 -12.36
N SER A 21 -0.63 17.65 -11.05
CA SER A 21 -0.44 18.96 -10.44
C SER A 21 0.84 19.58 -11.00
N GLY A 22 0.65 20.54 -11.90
CA GLY A 22 1.73 21.35 -12.46
C GLY A 22 2.38 22.19 -11.36
N HIS A 23 3.59 21.80 -10.95
CA HIS A 23 4.46 22.69 -10.19
C HIS A 23 4.91 23.85 -11.10
N PRO A 24 4.77 25.11 -10.66
CA PRO A 24 5.31 26.23 -11.42
C PRO A 24 6.85 26.17 -11.39
N ARG A 25 7.45 25.91 -12.55
CA ARG A 25 8.88 26.14 -12.77
C ARG A 25 9.18 27.61 -12.45
N ARG A 26 9.89 27.85 -11.33
CA ARG A 26 10.54 29.14 -11.06
C ARG A 26 11.50 29.45 -12.20
N VAL A 27 11.08 30.35 -13.08
CA VAL A 27 11.96 31.01 -14.04
C VAL A 27 12.90 31.90 -13.24
N VAL A 28 14.11 31.40 -12.99
CA VAL A 28 15.21 32.22 -12.47
C VAL A 28 15.58 33.20 -13.58
N ARG A 29 15.06 34.43 -13.48
CA ARG A 29 15.52 35.57 -14.28
C ARG A 29 16.99 35.82 -13.93
N ARG A 30 17.91 35.21 -14.68
CA ARG A 30 19.31 35.60 -14.70
C ARG A 30 19.37 37.02 -15.25
N GLY A 31 19.52 37.98 -14.34
CA GLY A 31 19.81 39.37 -14.70
C GLY A 31 21.05 39.42 -15.58
N ARG A 32 20.86 39.82 -16.84
CA ARG A 32 21.95 40.26 -17.72
C ARG A 32 22.63 41.44 -17.04
N ARG A 33 23.72 41.19 -16.31
CA ARG A 33 24.70 42.23 -16.00
C ARG A 33 25.29 42.64 -17.34
N LYS A 34 24.97 43.86 -17.77
CA LYS A 34 25.64 44.53 -18.89
C LYS A 34 27.10 44.71 -18.47
N CYS A 35 27.98 43.80 -18.90
CA CYS A 35 29.40 44.06 -18.90
C CYS A 35 29.63 45.18 -19.91
N ALA A 36 29.99 46.36 -19.41
CA ALA A 36 30.49 47.44 -20.23
C ALA A 36 31.72 46.94 -21.02
N PRO A 37 31.88 47.29 -22.30
CA PRO A 37 33.13 47.06 -22.99
C PRO A 37 34.17 47.98 -22.38
N PHE A 38 35.09 47.42 -21.58
CA PHE A 38 36.32 48.10 -21.21
C PHE A 38 37.17 48.20 -22.49
N SER A 39 36.97 49.29 -23.22
CA SER A 39 37.84 49.74 -24.29
C SER A 39 39.15 50.18 -23.66
N ALA A 40 40.10 49.25 -23.53
CA ALA A 40 41.49 49.58 -23.31
C ALA A 40 42.03 50.19 -24.60
N ARG A 41 41.93 51.51 -24.70
CA ARG A 41 42.60 52.31 -25.71
C ARG A 41 44.11 52.21 -25.46
N ALA A 42 44.77 51.30 -26.17
CA ALA A 42 46.22 51.28 -26.26
C ALA A 42 46.66 52.62 -26.86
N ALA A 43 47.33 53.45 -26.04
CA ALA A 43 48.05 54.60 -26.53
C ALA A 43 49.18 54.08 -27.42
N ILE A 44 49.03 54.21 -28.73
CA ILE A 44 50.13 54.07 -29.68
C ILE A 44 51.00 55.31 -29.48
N GLY A 45 52.02 55.16 -28.64
CA GLY A 45 53.13 56.08 -28.57
C GLY A 45 53.95 55.92 -29.85
N ASP A 46 53.90 56.95 -30.68
CA ASP A 46 54.77 57.14 -31.82
C ASP A 46 56.20 57.38 -31.31
N ALA A 47 57.06 56.38 -31.47
CA ALA A 47 58.49 56.49 -31.24
C ALA A 47 59.21 55.78 -32.38
N THR A 48 59.65 56.64 -33.29
CA THR A 48 60.58 56.47 -34.38
C THR A 48 61.78 55.54 -34.11
N GLU A 49 62.12 54.80 -35.18
CA GLU A 49 63.45 54.33 -35.61
C GLU A 49 64.04 53.01 -35.07
N GLY A 50 64.20 52.06 -36.01
CA GLY A 50 65.15 50.95 -35.98
C GLY A 50 64.56 49.59 -36.36
N PRO A 51 65.09 48.85 -37.38
CA PRO A 51 64.65 47.48 -37.67
C PRO A 51 65.30 46.51 -36.68
N ASN A 52 64.90 46.60 -35.41
CA ASN A 52 65.26 45.61 -34.43
C ASN A 52 64.19 44.51 -34.43
N ASN A 53 64.48 43.43 -35.17
CA ASN A 53 63.74 42.16 -35.20
C ASN A 53 63.68 41.42 -33.84
N ALA A 54 63.84 42.13 -32.73
CA ALA A 54 63.64 41.59 -31.39
C ALA A 54 62.18 41.87 -31.01
N GLY A 55 61.30 40.90 -31.27
CA GLY A 55 59.91 40.96 -30.87
C GLY A 55 59.77 41.26 -29.37
N ASN A 56 58.72 42.02 -29.01
CA ASN A 56 58.50 42.46 -27.64
C ASN A 56 58.30 41.23 -26.71
N PRO A 57 59.23 40.95 -25.76
CA PRO A 57 59.26 39.68 -25.02
C PRO A 57 58.03 39.48 -24.12
N ALA A 58 57.47 40.57 -23.58
CA ALA A 58 56.25 40.54 -22.77
C ALA A 58 55.02 40.09 -23.60
N LEU A 59 54.99 40.41 -24.89
CA LEU A 59 53.89 40.05 -25.78
C LEU A 59 53.99 38.58 -26.21
N GLN A 60 55.21 38.06 -26.38
CA GLN A 60 55.46 36.64 -26.62
C GLN A 60 55.12 35.78 -25.40
N GLU A 61 55.49 36.20 -24.19
CA GLU A 61 55.18 35.47 -22.96
C GLU A 61 53.66 35.45 -22.67
N SER A 62 52.96 36.55 -22.93
CA SER A 62 51.51 36.64 -22.91
C SER A 62 50.85 35.65 -23.88
N LEU A 63 51.34 35.56 -25.12
CA LEU A 63 50.81 34.63 -26.11
C LEU A 63 51.01 33.17 -25.67
N VAL A 64 52.19 32.83 -25.16
CA VAL A 64 52.50 31.50 -24.62
C VAL A 64 51.59 31.17 -23.43
N SER A 65 51.32 32.13 -22.56
CA SER A 65 50.39 31.95 -21.44
C SER A 65 48.96 31.67 -21.91
N MET A 66 48.50 32.35 -22.95
CA MET A 66 47.16 32.18 -23.53
C MET A 66 47.03 30.82 -24.21
N VAL A 67 48.05 30.39 -24.97
CA VAL A 67 48.07 29.06 -25.61
C VAL A 67 48.10 27.96 -24.54
N ARG A 68 48.89 28.11 -23.47
CA ARG A 68 48.89 27.16 -22.34
C ARG A 68 47.53 27.08 -21.64
N LEU A 69 46.84 28.21 -21.46
CA LEU A 69 45.50 28.24 -20.90
C LEU A 69 44.47 27.56 -21.81
N GLN A 70 44.54 27.78 -23.13
CA GLN A 70 43.66 27.12 -24.09
C GLN A 70 43.87 25.60 -24.11
N ILE A 71 45.13 25.14 -24.11
CA ILE A 71 45.46 23.71 -24.00
C ILE A 71 44.95 23.13 -22.67
N GLY A 72 45.09 23.88 -21.57
CA GLY A 72 44.57 23.48 -20.26
C GLY A 72 43.04 23.37 -20.26
N GLN A 73 42.34 24.29 -20.90
CA GLN A 73 40.88 24.26 -21.03
C GLN A 73 40.40 23.08 -21.88
N GLU A 74 41.11 22.75 -22.96
CA GLU A 74 40.78 21.61 -23.82
C GLU A 74 40.94 20.29 -23.05
N LYS A 75 42.04 20.12 -22.31
CA LYS A 75 42.26 18.94 -21.46
C LYS A 75 41.20 18.78 -20.36
N VAL A 76 40.78 19.87 -19.73
CA VAL A 76 39.72 19.83 -18.70
C VAL A 76 38.37 19.51 -19.32
N LYS A 77 38.07 20.01 -20.52
CA LYS A 77 36.83 19.65 -21.22
C LYS A 77 36.80 18.17 -21.57
N GLU A 78 37.91 17.63 -22.06
CA GLU A 78 38.03 16.21 -22.37
C GLU A 78 37.84 15.34 -21.11
N SER A 79 38.52 15.68 -19.99
CA SER A 79 38.35 14.92 -18.74
C SER A 79 36.92 14.96 -18.20
N VAL A 80 36.27 16.13 -18.28
CA VAL A 80 34.88 16.29 -17.85
C VAL A 80 33.92 15.50 -18.74
N GLU A 81 34.17 15.42 -20.05
CA GLU A 81 33.33 14.65 -20.96
C GLU A 81 33.47 13.14 -20.71
N VAL A 82 34.69 12.65 -20.45
CA VAL A 82 34.94 11.24 -20.07
C VAL A 82 34.26 10.89 -18.74
N GLU A 83 34.38 11.75 -17.72
CA GLU A 83 33.69 11.54 -16.44
C GLU A 83 32.16 11.58 -16.60
N ARG A 84 31.65 12.47 -17.44
CA ARG A 84 30.23 12.55 -17.75
C ARG A 84 29.73 11.28 -18.41
N GLN A 85 30.46 10.75 -19.39
CA GLN A 85 30.10 9.49 -20.06
C GLN A 85 30.06 8.33 -19.06
N LYS A 86 31.08 8.23 -18.20
CA LYS A 86 31.13 7.22 -17.14
C LYS A 86 29.96 7.32 -16.16
N LEU A 87 29.60 8.53 -15.75
CA LEU A 87 28.44 8.75 -14.87
C LEU A 87 27.13 8.42 -15.58
N GLN A 88 27.04 8.65 -16.89
CA GLN A 88 25.88 8.30 -17.68
C GLN A 88 25.73 6.79 -17.82
N GLU A 89 26.81 6.06 -18.12
CA GLU A 89 26.83 4.60 -18.15
C GLU A 89 26.40 4.01 -16.80
N LEU A 90 26.94 4.53 -15.70
CA LEU A 90 26.56 4.07 -14.36
C LEU A 90 25.10 4.39 -14.02
N ALA A 91 24.58 5.52 -14.49
CA ALA A 91 23.17 5.86 -14.31
C ALA A 91 22.25 4.95 -15.14
N ASP A 92 22.64 4.60 -16.36
CA ASP A 92 21.90 3.70 -17.23
C ASP A 92 21.92 2.27 -16.67
N GLU A 93 23.06 1.79 -16.17
CA GLU A 93 23.18 0.49 -15.49
C GLU A 93 22.32 0.42 -14.22
N ALA A 94 22.40 1.45 -13.37
CA ALA A 94 21.58 1.52 -12.16
C ALA A 94 20.08 1.54 -12.48
N LYS A 95 19.68 2.22 -13.58
CA LYS A 95 18.30 2.23 -14.04
C LYS A 95 17.86 0.84 -14.50
N GLU A 96 18.68 0.13 -15.26
CA GLU A 96 18.39 -1.23 -15.71
C GLU A 96 18.23 -2.19 -14.51
N GLU A 97 19.09 -2.08 -13.51
CA GLU A 97 18.99 -2.90 -12.30
C GLU A 97 17.70 -2.61 -11.51
N VAL A 98 17.32 -1.33 -11.36
CA VAL A 98 16.07 -0.94 -10.71
C VAL A 98 14.85 -1.46 -11.49
N ASP A 99 14.85 -1.35 -12.81
CA ASP A 99 13.76 -1.85 -13.65
C ASP A 99 13.64 -3.38 -13.55
N ARG A 100 14.76 -4.10 -13.53
CA ARG A 100 14.81 -5.56 -13.32
C ARG A 100 14.27 -5.95 -11.94
N LEU A 101 14.68 -5.27 -10.88
CA LEU A 101 14.18 -5.53 -9.52
C LEU A 101 12.69 -5.21 -9.40
N SER A 102 12.22 -4.15 -10.04
CA SER A 102 10.82 -3.78 -10.11
C SER A 102 10.00 -4.88 -10.79
N GLN A 103 10.49 -5.41 -11.92
CA GLN A 103 9.82 -6.51 -12.64
C GLN A 103 9.79 -7.79 -11.80
N LEU A 104 10.91 -8.20 -11.20
CA LEU A 104 10.95 -9.38 -10.32
C LEU A 104 10.00 -9.25 -9.12
N THR A 105 9.87 -8.05 -8.56
CA THR A 105 8.95 -7.79 -7.45
C THR A 105 7.50 -7.89 -7.88
N LYS A 106 7.17 -7.38 -9.08
CA LYS A 106 5.83 -7.53 -9.67
C LYS A 106 5.50 -8.99 -9.95
N ASP A 107 6.43 -9.76 -10.51
CA ASP A 107 6.20 -11.17 -10.81
C ASP A 107 6.02 -12.00 -9.53
N ARG A 108 6.79 -11.71 -8.48
CA ARG A 108 6.60 -12.36 -7.18
C ARG A 108 5.28 -12.01 -6.54
N SER A 109 4.86 -10.74 -6.62
CA SER A 109 3.59 -10.32 -6.03
C SER A 109 2.41 -10.91 -6.78
N THR A 110 2.43 -10.92 -8.12
CA THR A 110 1.36 -11.53 -8.92
C THR A 110 1.25 -13.04 -8.67
N LEU A 111 2.36 -13.74 -8.53
CA LEU A 111 2.35 -15.16 -8.14
C LEU A 111 1.77 -15.38 -6.74
N ALA A 112 2.19 -14.58 -5.75
CA ALA A 112 1.67 -14.69 -4.39
C ALA A 112 0.17 -14.36 -4.30
N PHE A 113 -0.30 -13.36 -5.06
CA PHE A 113 -1.73 -13.06 -5.15
C PHE A 113 -2.49 -14.17 -5.88
N GLY A 114 -1.92 -14.71 -6.95
CA GLY A 114 -2.50 -15.83 -7.69
C GLY A 114 -2.69 -17.06 -6.80
N SER A 115 -1.68 -17.42 -6.00
CA SER A 115 -1.78 -18.54 -5.06
C SER A 115 -2.79 -18.26 -3.95
N ALA A 116 -2.78 -17.05 -3.37
CA ALA A 116 -3.74 -16.70 -2.31
C ALA A 116 -5.19 -16.73 -2.81
N ILE A 117 -5.45 -16.29 -4.05
CA ILE A 117 -6.79 -16.36 -4.65
C ILE A 117 -7.19 -17.83 -4.90
N ALA A 118 -6.26 -18.66 -5.36
CA ALA A 118 -6.52 -20.09 -5.55
C ALA A 118 -6.88 -20.77 -4.21
N ASP A 119 -6.15 -20.47 -3.14
CA ASP A 119 -6.42 -21.01 -1.80
C ASP A 119 -7.78 -20.55 -1.28
N ILE A 120 -8.15 -19.27 -1.51
CA ILE A 120 -9.46 -18.74 -1.12
C ILE A 120 -10.59 -19.45 -1.88
N ASN A 121 -10.43 -19.66 -3.18
CA ASN A 121 -11.43 -20.37 -3.98
C ASN A 121 -11.58 -21.82 -3.54
N GLN A 122 -10.47 -22.50 -3.24
CA GLN A 122 -10.52 -23.87 -2.70
C GLN A 122 -11.27 -23.90 -1.36
N GLN A 123 -10.98 -22.96 -0.45
CA GLN A 123 -11.70 -22.88 0.82
C GLN A 123 -13.19 -22.58 0.62
N ALA A 124 -13.53 -21.71 -0.33
CA ALA A 124 -14.93 -21.42 -0.67
C ALA A 124 -15.67 -22.68 -1.14
N ASP A 125 -15.07 -23.46 -2.03
CA ASP A 125 -15.63 -24.73 -2.51
C ASP A 125 -15.81 -25.74 -1.35
N GLU A 126 -14.84 -25.81 -0.43
CA GLU A 126 -14.95 -26.65 0.76
C GLU A 126 -16.11 -26.21 1.68
N TYR A 127 -16.31 -24.91 1.87
CA TYR A 127 -17.44 -24.39 2.64
C TYR A 127 -18.78 -24.67 1.96
N GLU A 128 -18.86 -24.54 0.64
CA GLU A 128 -20.08 -24.88 -0.10
C GLU A 128 -20.43 -26.36 0.06
N GLU A 129 -19.45 -27.25 -0.03
CA GLU A 129 -19.65 -28.68 0.17
C GLU A 129 -20.06 -29.01 1.63
N VAL A 130 -19.48 -28.32 2.63
CA VAL A 130 -19.89 -28.46 4.04
C VAL A 130 -21.34 -28.00 4.24
N LEU A 131 -21.74 -26.87 3.65
CA LEU A 131 -23.12 -26.37 3.73
C LEU A 131 -24.09 -27.33 3.05
N ARG A 132 -23.73 -27.86 1.89
CA ARG A 132 -24.54 -28.86 1.17
C ARG A 132 -24.75 -30.12 2.01
N ARG A 133 -23.68 -30.65 2.62
CA ARG A 133 -23.76 -31.80 3.54
C ARG A 133 -24.58 -31.48 4.79
N SER A 134 -24.47 -30.27 5.32
CA SER A 134 -25.26 -29.83 6.48
C SER A 134 -26.75 -29.80 6.16
N ARG A 135 -27.14 -29.23 5.01
CA ARG A 135 -28.53 -29.21 4.54
C ARG A 135 -29.08 -30.62 4.36
N ALA A 136 -28.34 -31.50 3.69
CA ALA A 136 -28.75 -32.90 3.51
C ALA A 136 -28.93 -33.64 4.85
N LYS A 137 -28.07 -33.39 5.84
CA LYS A 137 -28.22 -33.96 7.19
C LYS A 137 -29.46 -33.43 7.90
N MET A 138 -29.75 -32.14 7.79
CA MET A 138 -30.94 -31.53 8.38
C MET A 138 -32.22 -32.08 7.74
N GLU A 139 -32.23 -32.23 6.42
CA GLU A 139 -33.36 -32.83 5.69
C GLU A 139 -33.58 -34.29 6.12
N ALA A 140 -32.52 -35.10 6.20
CA ALA A 140 -32.60 -36.48 6.67
C ALA A 140 -33.11 -36.57 8.12
N ALA A 141 -32.58 -35.74 9.03
CA ALA A 141 -33.03 -35.68 10.42
C ALA A 141 -34.51 -35.24 10.53
N SER A 142 -34.96 -34.33 9.66
CA SER A 142 -36.36 -33.89 9.63
C SER A 142 -37.30 -35.02 9.17
N GLN A 143 -36.86 -35.86 8.23
CA GLN A 143 -37.62 -37.02 7.78
C GLN A 143 -37.69 -38.08 8.88
N GLU A 144 -36.55 -38.38 9.52
CA GLU A 144 -36.50 -39.32 10.64
C GLU A 144 -37.40 -38.89 11.81
N LEU A 145 -37.42 -37.59 12.13
CA LEU A 145 -38.31 -37.04 13.15
C LEU A 145 -39.79 -37.26 12.79
N ARG A 146 -40.17 -36.96 11.53
CA ARG A 146 -41.55 -37.17 11.04
C ARG A 146 -41.94 -38.65 11.10
N ASP A 147 -41.05 -39.55 10.70
CA ASP A 147 -41.30 -40.99 10.76
C ASP A 147 -41.44 -41.48 12.20
N TRP A 148 -40.60 -40.98 13.11
CA TRP A 148 -40.70 -41.28 14.53
C TRP A 148 -42.01 -40.77 15.15
N GLU A 149 -42.45 -39.56 14.78
CA GLU A 149 -43.74 -38.99 15.23
C GLU A 149 -44.92 -39.86 14.76
N LEU A 150 -44.92 -40.28 13.49
CA LEU A 150 -45.93 -41.16 12.93
C LEU A 150 -45.95 -42.53 13.62
N GLN A 151 -44.79 -43.14 13.85
CA GLN A 151 -44.67 -44.42 14.54
C GLN A 151 -45.14 -44.32 15.99
N THR A 152 -44.75 -43.27 16.70
CA THR A 152 -45.16 -43.04 18.08
C THR A 152 -46.66 -42.79 18.19
N ALA A 153 -47.24 -42.04 17.26
CA ALA A 153 -48.68 -41.84 17.18
C ALA A 153 -49.43 -43.16 16.93
N ARG A 154 -48.94 -44.02 16.02
CA ARG A 154 -49.49 -45.36 15.78
C ARG A 154 -49.40 -46.26 17.02
N ALA A 155 -48.22 -46.37 17.63
CA ALA A 155 -48.01 -47.19 18.82
C ALA A 155 -48.89 -46.76 20.01
N ARG A 156 -49.09 -45.45 20.20
CA ARG A 156 -50.01 -44.91 21.22
C ARG A 156 -51.49 -45.24 20.93
N ASN A 157 -51.89 -45.25 19.65
CA ASN A 157 -53.25 -45.58 19.23
C ASN A 157 -53.58 -47.09 19.32
N GLU A 158 -52.58 -47.97 19.39
CA GLU A 158 -52.78 -49.43 19.50
C GLU A 158 -53.09 -49.90 20.93
N GLY A 159 -52.66 -49.16 21.96
CA GLY A 159 -52.76 -49.57 23.37
C GLY A 159 -53.93 -48.99 24.19
N THR A 160 -54.62 -47.94 23.74
CA THR A 160 -55.70 -47.30 24.52
C THR A 160 -56.87 -46.85 23.66
N PHE A 161 -58.05 -46.85 24.29
CA PHE A 161 -59.44 -46.59 23.87
C PHE A 161 -59.74 -45.49 22.83
N PHE A 162 -58.76 -44.78 22.28
CA PHE A 162 -58.91 -43.64 21.37
C PHE A 162 -58.49 -43.99 19.92
N LYS A 163 -59.00 -45.10 19.38
CA LYS A 163 -58.87 -45.41 17.95
C LYS A 163 -59.62 -44.34 17.12
N GLY A 164 -58.93 -43.28 16.72
CA GLY A 164 -59.44 -42.30 15.76
C GLY A 164 -59.31 -40.81 16.13
N LEU A 165 -58.76 -40.46 17.29
CA LEU A 165 -58.62 -39.04 17.70
C LEU A 165 -57.40 -38.34 17.08
N PHE A 166 -56.30 -39.08 16.86
CA PHE A 166 -55.11 -38.58 16.16
C PHE A 166 -55.09 -39.13 14.73
N LYS A 167 -55.98 -38.66 13.87
CA LYS A 167 -55.87 -38.92 12.42
C LYS A 167 -54.66 -38.19 11.89
N ALA A 168 -53.83 -38.89 11.11
CA ALA A 168 -52.57 -38.39 10.56
C ALA A 168 -52.71 -37.07 9.77
N ASP A 169 -53.90 -36.74 9.26
CA ASP A 169 -54.20 -35.46 8.58
C ASP A 169 -54.09 -34.23 9.48
N VAL A 170 -54.18 -34.37 10.82
CA VAL A 170 -54.09 -33.23 11.76
C VAL A 170 -52.65 -32.98 12.23
N LEU A 171 -51.72 -33.91 11.93
CA LEU A 171 -50.29 -33.78 12.26
C LEU A 171 -49.47 -33.19 11.10
N GLN A 172 -50.12 -32.71 10.04
CA GLN A 172 -49.42 -31.99 8.98
C GLN A 172 -48.80 -30.74 9.61
N PRO A 173 -47.46 -30.61 9.65
CA PRO A 173 -46.84 -29.40 10.18
C PRO A 173 -47.34 -28.24 9.32
N PRO A 174 -47.69 -27.10 9.93
CA PRO A 174 -48.16 -25.97 9.14
C PRO A 174 -47.04 -25.61 8.15
N SER A 175 -47.40 -25.46 6.88
CA SER A 175 -46.47 -25.20 5.78
C SER A 175 -45.52 -24.06 6.15
N ASP A 176 -44.28 -24.10 5.65
CA ASP A 176 -43.20 -23.14 5.94
C ASP A 176 -43.61 -21.64 5.77
N GLU A 177 -44.69 -21.35 5.04
CA GLU A 177 -45.34 -20.03 4.98
C GLU A 177 -45.77 -19.48 6.36
N SER A 178 -46.19 -20.34 7.26
CA SER A 178 -46.61 -19.96 8.62
C SER A 178 -45.42 -19.72 9.56
N ARG A 179 -44.25 -20.30 9.28
CA ARG A 179 -43.04 -20.12 10.08
C ARG A 179 -42.34 -18.78 9.77
N ALA A 180 -42.50 -18.28 8.55
CA ALA A 180 -42.02 -16.95 8.16
C ALA A 180 -42.74 -15.79 8.90
N THR A 181 -43.94 -16.04 9.44
CA THR A 181 -44.74 -15.01 10.14
C THR A 181 -44.45 -14.95 11.65
N TYR A 182 -43.83 -15.98 12.24
CA TYR A 182 -43.56 -16.06 13.68
C TYR A 182 -42.08 -15.81 14.07
N GLU A 183 -41.17 -15.57 13.12
CA GLU A 183 -39.79 -15.14 13.41
C GLU A 183 -39.62 -13.61 13.50
N GLN A 184 -40.70 -12.86 13.69
CA GLN A 184 -40.69 -11.41 13.83
C GLN A 184 -41.42 -10.93 15.10
N GLU A 185 -41.28 -11.65 16.21
CA GLU A 185 -41.51 -11.10 17.55
C GLU A 185 -40.16 -10.98 18.27
N PRO A 186 -39.81 -9.82 18.87
CA PRO A 186 -38.56 -9.66 19.59
C PRO A 186 -38.59 -10.54 20.85
N LEU A 187 -37.84 -11.64 20.83
CA LEU A 187 -37.57 -12.48 21.99
C LEU A 187 -37.11 -11.61 23.18
N PRO A 188 -37.69 -11.77 24.39
CA PRO A 188 -37.12 -11.17 25.59
C PRO A 188 -35.73 -11.76 25.84
N GLU A 189 -34.76 -10.85 25.79
CA GLU A 189 -33.34 -10.93 26.08
C GLU A 189 -32.99 -11.76 27.33
N THR A 190 -33.12 -13.09 27.26
CA THR A 190 -32.72 -14.00 28.34
C THR A 190 -32.06 -15.27 27.80
N ALA A 191 -31.25 -15.12 26.75
CA ALA A 191 -30.22 -16.11 26.41
C ALA A 191 -28.92 -15.55 25.76
N PRO A 192 -28.27 -14.48 26.25
CA PRO A 192 -26.96 -14.05 25.71
C PRO A 192 -25.76 -14.49 26.57
N ALA A 193 -25.79 -15.65 27.23
CA ALA A 193 -24.71 -16.01 28.16
C ALA A 193 -23.65 -16.98 27.58
N ARG A 194 -23.92 -17.71 26.49
CA ARG A 194 -22.97 -18.73 25.97
C ARG A 194 -22.35 -18.39 24.61
N TYR A 195 -23.10 -17.78 23.70
CA TYR A 195 -22.56 -17.31 22.42
C TYR A 195 -21.68 -16.05 22.56
N SER A 196 -21.95 -15.21 23.56
CA SER A 196 -21.17 -14.00 23.81
C SER A 196 -19.82 -14.28 24.47
N VAL A 197 -19.70 -15.34 25.28
CA VAL A 197 -18.44 -15.66 25.98
C VAL A 197 -17.41 -16.22 25.00
N ALA A 198 -17.81 -17.12 24.09
CA ALA A 198 -16.91 -17.63 23.06
C ALA A 198 -16.48 -16.53 22.06
N GLN A 199 -17.40 -15.63 21.65
CA GLN A 199 -17.03 -14.48 20.82
C GLN A 199 -16.18 -13.44 21.57
N ARG A 200 -16.41 -13.22 22.87
CA ARG A 200 -15.57 -12.34 23.70
C ARG A 200 -14.19 -12.95 23.87
N GLN A 201 -14.08 -14.23 24.16
CA GLN A 201 -12.79 -14.94 24.24
C GLN A 201 -12.05 -14.96 22.89
N ALA A 202 -12.75 -15.13 21.77
CA ALA A 202 -12.15 -15.05 20.44
C ALA A 202 -11.67 -13.63 20.10
N LYS A 203 -12.46 -12.60 20.45
CA LYS A 203 -12.07 -11.19 20.28
C LYS A 203 -10.91 -10.80 21.21
N ASP A 204 -10.91 -11.26 22.45
CA ASP A 204 -9.85 -11.01 23.43
C ASP A 204 -8.56 -11.73 23.03
N SER A 205 -8.66 -12.92 22.45
CA SER A 205 -7.52 -13.66 21.91
C SER A 205 -6.96 -12.99 20.64
N ALA A 206 -7.83 -12.53 19.73
CA ALA A 206 -7.42 -11.77 18.55
C ALA A 206 -6.80 -10.41 18.92
N LEU A 207 -7.31 -9.75 19.97
CA LEU A 207 -6.73 -8.51 20.51
C LEU A 207 -5.38 -8.75 21.19
N LYS A 208 -5.22 -9.87 21.92
CA LYS A 208 -3.91 -10.25 22.50
C LYS A 208 -2.90 -10.57 21.40
N GLN A 209 -3.31 -11.28 20.36
CA GLN A 209 -2.44 -11.64 19.24
C GLN A 209 -2.09 -10.42 18.37
N SER A 210 -3.03 -9.49 18.16
CA SER A 210 -2.76 -8.21 17.51
C SER A 210 -1.96 -7.24 18.37
N SER A 211 -2.00 -7.37 19.71
CA SER A 211 -1.22 -6.52 20.62
C SER A 211 0.28 -6.68 20.40
N GLY A 212 0.76 -7.88 20.04
CA GLY A 212 2.17 -8.10 19.73
C GLY A 212 2.58 -7.33 18.48
N VAL A 213 1.85 -7.53 17.39
CA VAL A 213 2.11 -6.86 16.10
C VAL A 213 1.97 -5.35 16.21
N LEU A 214 0.94 -4.86 16.92
CA LEU A 214 0.74 -3.43 17.17
C LEU A 214 1.89 -2.83 17.99
N LYS A 215 2.39 -3.52 19.01
CA LYS A 215 3.55 -3.07 19.79
C LYS A 215 4.78 -2.91 18.90
N TYR A 216 5.06 -3.91 18.05
CA TYR A 216 6.19 -3.83 17.11
C TYR A 216 5.99 -2.71 16.08
N SER A 217 4.80 -2.59 15.49
CA SER A 217 4.52 -1.53 14.51
C SER A 217 4.60 -0.13 15.13
N PHE A 218 4.09 0.07 16.34
CA PHE A 218 4.20 1.36 17.04
C PHE A 218 5.64 1.68 17.43
N SER A 219 6.42 0.68 17.89
CA SER A 219 7.84 0.87 18.20
C SER A 219 8.66 1.20 16.95
N PHE A 220 8.39 0.53 15.84
CA PHE A 220 9.06 0.77 14.57
C PHE A 220 8.71 2.15 14.01
N LEU A 221 7.43 2.53 14.03
CA LEU A 221 6.97 3.83 13.54
C LEU A 221 7.50 4.98 14.41
N SER A 222 7.59 4.78 15.73
CA SER A 222 8.29 5.67 16.66
C SER A 222 9.77 5.82 16.31
N LEU A 223 10.48 4.73 16.01
CA LEU A 223 11.89 4.75 15.67
C LEU A 223 12.15 5.45 14.32
N VAL A 224 11.29 5.22 13.32
CA VAL A 224 11.36 5.90 12.02
C VAL A 224 11.12 7.40 12.17
N LEU A 225 10.14 7.81 12.97
CA LEU A 225 9.87 9.23 13.27
C LEU A 225 11.04 9.89 14.02
N LEU A 226 11.61 9.19 15.00
CA LEU A 226 12.75 9.69 15.76
C LEU A 226 14.01 9.81 14.88
N GLY A 227 14.24 8.83 14.01
CA GLY A 227 15.35 8.82 13.06
C GLY A 227 15.25 9.96 12.05
N GLY A 228 14.05 10.22 11.51
CA GLY A 228 13.80 11.38 10.64
C GLY A 228 14.07 12.70 11.36
N ALA A 229 13.53 12.87 12.57
CA ALA A 229 13.75 14.09 13.35
C ALA A 229 15.24 14.32 13.69
N LEU A 230 16.00 13.28 14.02
CA LEU A 230 17.44 13.39 14.25
C LEU A 230 18.21 13.72 12.98
N GLY A 231 17.82 13.13 11.85
CA GLY A 231 18.39 13.42 10.53
C GLY A 231 18.18 14.88 10.13
N ASP A 232 17.00 15.44 10.37
CA ASP A 232 16.67 16.81 10.03
C ASP A 232 17.38 17.83 10.95
N VAL A 233 17.54 17.51 12.24
CA VAL A 233 18.32 18.32 13.19
C VAL A 233 19.80 18.36 12.81
N LEU A 234 20.37 17.25 12.34
CA LEU A 234 21.75 17.18 11.85
C LEU A 234 21.91 17.79 10.45
N GLY A 235 20.84 17.79 9.63
CA GLY A 235 20.83 18.28 8.25
C GLY A 235 20.73 19.79 8.09
N GLY A 236 20.45 20.55 9.16
CA GLY A 236 20.46 22.02 9.16
C GLY A 236 19.30 22.68 8.40
N SER A 237 18.23 21.95 8.08
CA SER A 237 17.03 22.51 7.45
C SER A 237 16.11 23.18 8.48
N ALA A 238 15.84 24.47 8.31
CA ALA A 238 15.08 25.29 9.25
C ALA A 238 13.55 25.11 9.12
N THR A 239 13.02 23.93 9.44
CA THR A 239 11.57 23.67 9.58
C THR A 239 11.17 23.41 11.04
N ILE A 240 11.73 24.22 11.93
CA ILE A 240 11.58 24.15 13.41
C ILE A 240 10.14 23.94 13.91
N SER A 241 9.11 24.47 13.22
CA SER A 241 7.71 24.37 13.68
C SER A 241 7.03 23.06 13.29
N LEU A 242 7.45 22.39 12.21
CA LEU A 242 6.92 21.08 11.82
C LEU A 242 7.63 19.97 12.60
N ASP A 243 8.93 20.16 12.82
CA ASP A 243 9.81 19.19 13.49
C ASP A 243 9.50 19.04 14.98
N GLY A 244 9.11 20.14 15.65
CA GLY A 244 8.68 20.11 17.05
C GLY A 244 7.38 19.34 17.29
N ARG A 245 6.43 19.39 16.34
CA ARG A 245 5.16 18.64 16.46
C ARG A 245 5.39 17.15 16.26
N ASN A 246 6.22 16.77 15.30
CA ASN A 246 6.53 15.36 15.02
C ASN A 246 7.35 14.72 16.16
N THR A 247 8.31 15.46 16.75
CA THR A 247 9.03 14.97 17.94
C THR A 247 8.13 14.84 19.16
N LEU A 248 7.23 15.80 19.41
CA LEU A 248 6.24 15.67 20.49
C LEU A 248 5.29 14.48 20.28
N LEU A 249 4.85 14.24 19.04
CA LEU A 249 4.01 13.09 18.71
C LEU A 249 4.76 11.78 18.91
N GLY A 250 6.03 11.72 18.50
CA GLY A 250 6.92 10.57 18.74
C GLY A 250 7.14 10.29 20.23
N LEU A 251 7.38 11.33 21.04
CA LEU A 251 7.50 11.23 22.50
C LEU A 251 6.20 10.77 23.17
N PHE A 252 5.06 11.30 22.72
CA PHE A 252 3.75 10.93 23.26
C PHE A 252 3.42 9.47 22.95
N LEU A 253 3.71 9.02 21.71
CA LEU A 253 3.56 7.62 21.30
C LEU A 253 4.49 6.68 22.07
N ALA A 254 5.75 7.06 22.26
CA ALA A 254 6.71 6.30 23.05
C ALA A 254 6.27 6.19 24.52
N TYR A 255 5.80 7.29 25.11
CA TYR A 255 5.27 7.30 26.48
C TYR A 255 4.01 6.43 26.61
N ALA A 256 3.09 6.51 25.65
CA ALA A 256 1.89 5.67 25.62
C ALA A 256 2.23 4.18 25.49
N ALA A 257 3.22 3.83 24.67
CA ALA A 257 3.71 2.46 24.53
C ALA A 257 4.34 1.94 25.83
N LEU A 258 5.10 2.79 26.53
CA LEU A 258 5.74 2.46 27.81
C LEU A 258 4.70 2.27 28.92
N LYS A 259 3.67 3.12 28.98
CA LYS A 259 2.54 2.92 29.90
C LYS A 259 1.73 1.67 29.58
N ALA A 260 1.52 1.36 28.30
CA ALA A 260 0.83 0.15 27.89
C ALA A 260 1.58 -1.14 28.24
N SER A 261 2.92 -1.10 28.37
CA SER A 261 3.70 -2.27 28.81
C SER A 261 3.58 -2.53 30.31
N GLU A 262 3.50 -1.49 31.15
CA GLU A 262 3.31 -1.61 32.60
C GLU A 262 2.00 -2.31 32.98
N TYR A 263 0.91 -2.04 32.26
CA TYR A 263 -0.39 -2.70 32.49
C TYR A 263 -0.37 -4.20 32.19
N ASN A 264 0.55 -4.66 31.34
CA ASN A 264 0.64 -6.05 30.94
C ASN A 264 1.53 -6.91 31.86
N SER A 265 2.32 -6.26 32.74
CA SER A 265 3.16 -6.94 33.74
C SER A 265 2.48 -7.14 35.11
N GLY A 266 1.26 -6.63 35.28
CA GLY A 266 0.53 -6.64 36.55
C GLY A 266 -0.58 -7.70 36.68
N SER A 267 -0.73 -8.61 35.72
CA SER A 267 -1.68 -9.74 35.76
C SER A 267 -0.97 -11.07 35.71
#